data_AF-A0A3M1B3R3-F1
#
_entry.id   AF-A0A3M1B3R3-F1
#
_cell.length_a   1.000
_cell.length_b   1.000
_cell.length_c   1.000
_cell.angle_alpha   90.00
_cell.angle_beta   90.00
_cell.angle_gamma   90.00
#
_symmetry.space_group_name_H-M   'P 1'
#
loop_
_entity.id
_entity.type
_entity.pdbx_description
1 polymer ?
#
loop_
_entity_poly.entity_id
_entity_poly.type
_entity_poly.pdbx_seq_one_letter_code
_entity_poly.pdbx_strand_id
1 'polypeptide(L)'
;MKPMLSKLPEKIWAIPLLLIGCATTPSQQAPLILEYNPKTDKVNIIAKQQPLLKIIQDFQKKIYAELHYEPDLLKKKISCRILKANPYNALKKIVKLAGLTLVKSRIGLGYQIRQPWRMPQLSKRFLEKIQVITTPSQANALLKLYDQTLYRPLPAWEEKSYALDIYSAYRPLLEKKLLEKVPYLRKIGYHLPKSIPSQRQLRGYFDPNGRAIIVELLLGVNAKTRVHIFMYFGFRTLQVKQIAMLTTALANPFRSHPKANLSSPTPKNSHSPGKPREKRPK
;
A
#
# COMPACT_ATOMS: atom_id res chain seq x y z
N MET A 1 15.85 -68.79 -69.20
CA MET A 1 17.24 -69.24 -69.34
C MET A 1 18.11 -68.05 -69.73
N LYS A 2 19.16 -67.80 -68.94
CA LYS A 2 20.38 -67.04 -69.29
C LYS A 2 20.24 -65.51 -69.55
N PRO A 3 21.32 -64.73 -69.31
CA PRO A 3 21.33 -63.88 -68.10
C PRO A 3 22.05 -62.51 -68.31
N MET A 4 22.43 -61.91 -67.17
CA MET A 4 23.66 -61.13 -66.92
C MET A 4 23.82 -59.73 -67.53
N LEU A 5 23.46 -58.75 -66.69
CA LEU A 5 24.37 -57.77 -66.06
C LEU A 5 25.79 -57.61 -66.64
N SER A 6 26.04 -56.41 -67.15
CA SER A 6 27.30 -55.66 -67.04
C SER A 6 26.92 -54.18 -67.20
N LYS A 7 27.37 -53.15 -66.47
CA LYS A 7 28.45 -52.94 -65.50
C LYS A 7 28.03 -51.80 -64.55
N LEU A 8 28.42 -51.90 -63.28
CA LEU A 8 28.56 -50.81 -62.28
C LEU A 8 29.76 -49.90 -62.66
N PRO A 9 30.06 -48.76 -61.99
CA PRO A 9 29.69 -48.34 -60.62
C PRO A 9 29.18 -46.88 -60.57
N GLU A 10 28.82 -46.21 -59.47
CA GLU A 10 29.39 -46.15 -58.13
C GLU A 10 28.48 -45.23 -57.29
N LYS A 11 28.41 -45.44 -55.96
CA LYS A 11 27.93 -44.48 -54.93
C LYS A 11 26.42 -44.12 -55.02
N ILE A 12 25.55 -44.36 -54.05
CA ILE A 12 25.63 -44.35 -52.57
C ILE A 12 24.40 -45.09 -52.01
N TRP A 13 24.56 -45.61 -50.81
CA TRP A 13 23.64 -46.45 -50.07
C TRP A 13 22.25 -45.83 -49.84
N ALA A 14 21.25 -46.53 -50.38
CA ALA A 14 20.21 -47.22 -49.63
C ALA A 14 19.71 -46.62 -48.30
N ILE A 15 18.44 -46.20 -48.38
CA ILE A 15 17.28 -46.74 -47.63
C ILE A 15 16.83 -45.98 -46.37
N PRO A 16 15.49 -45.88 -46.19
CA PRO A 16 14.80 -44.69 -45.70
C PRO A 16 14.16 -44.90 -44.32
N LEU A 17 13.71 -43.84 -43.66
CA LEU A 17 12.55 -43.90 -42.77
C LEU A 17 12.03 -42.51 -42.40
N LEU A 18 10.71 -42.44 -42.29
CA LEU A 18 9.90 -41.30 -41.85
C LEU A 18 10.53 -40.54 -40.68
N LEU A 19 10.38 -39.20 -40.67
CA LEU A 19 10.10 -38.46 -39.44
C LEU A 19 9.40 -37.13 -39.73
N ILE A 20 8.23 -37.05 -39.14
CA ILE A 20 7.45 -35.87 -38.76
C ILE A 20 8.39 -34.78 -38.20
N GLY A 21 8.17 -33.54 -38.60
CA GLY A 21 8.71 -32.37 -37.90
C GLY A 21 9.21 -31.29 -38.84
N CYS A 22 8.30 -30.44 -39.33
CA CYS A 22 8.69 -29.09 -39.71
C CYS A 22 9.13 -28.39 -38.42
N ALA A 23 10.43 -28.44 -38.14
CA ALA A 23 11.03 -27.78 -37.01
C ALA A 23 10.84 -26.27 -37.18
N THR A 24 9.91 -25.72 -36.43
CA THR A 24 9.89 -24.30 -36.09
C THR A 24 11.28 -23.93 -35.58
N THR A 25 11.97 -23.06 -36.32
CA THR A 25 13.21 -22.40 -35.92
C THR A 25 13.17 -22.03 -34.43
N PRO A 26 14.18 -22.40 -33.61
CA PRO A 26 14.22 -21.92 -32.24
C PRO A 26 14.32 -20.40 -32.26
N SER A 27 13.38 -19.75 -31.57
CA SER A 27 13.39 -18.30 -31.39
C SER A 27 14.74 -17.88 -30.84
N GLN A 28 15.51 -17.10 -31.61
CA GLN A 28 16.68 -16.39 -31.10
C GLN A 28 16.20 -15.40 -30.02
N GLN A 29 16.12 -15.86 -28.77
CA GLN A 29 16.07 -14.99 -27.61
C GLN A 29 17.44 -14.32 -27.51
N ALA A 30 17.54 -13.07 -27.95
CA ALA A 30 18.79 -12.33 -27.75
C ALA A 30 19.11 -12.28 -26.24
N PRO A 31 20.39 -12.47 -25.86
CA PRO A 31 20.76 -12.69 -24.47
C PRO A 31 20.50 -11.46 -23.59
N LEU A 32 20.07 -11.71 -22.36
CA LEU A 32 20.14 -10.72 -21.29
C LEU A 32 21.63 -10.51 -20.94
N ILE A 33 22.16 -9.33 -21.22
CA ILE A 33 23.52 -8.94 -20.84
C ILE A 33 23.41 -7.85 -19.80
N LEU A 34 23.84 -8.14 -18.56
CA LEU A 34 24.02 -7.16 -17.50
C LEU A 34 25.48 -7.18 -17.08
N GLU A 35 26.21 -6.11 -17.32
CA GLU A 35 27.60 -5.95 -16.90
C GLU A 35 27.67 -4.84 -15.86
N TYR A 36 28.45 -5.07 -14.81
CA TYR A 36 28.72 -4.08 -13.78
C TYR A 36 30.24 -3.87 -13.69
N ASN A 37 30.67 -2.63 -13.81
CA ASN A 37 32.06 -2.23 -13.65
C ASN A 37 32.23 -1.56 -12.28
N PRO A 38 32.79 -2.26 -11.27
CA PRO A 38 32.92 -1.73 -9.91
C PRO A 38 33.90 -0.55 -9.82
N LYS A 39 34.88 -0.44 -10.72
CA LYS A 39 35.86 0.67 -10.72
C LYS A 39 35.24 2.01 -11.10
N THR A 40 34.18 1.99 -11.90
CA THR A 40 33.54 3.21 -12.42
C THR A 40 32.10 3.40 -11.94
N ASP A 41 31.61 2.48 -11.10
CA ASP A 41 30.21 2.38 -10.66
C ASP A 41 29.22 2.53 -11.83
N LYS A 42 29.42 1.74 -12.88
CA LYS A 42 28.64 1.80 -14.13
C LYS A 42 28.14 0.44 -14.55
N VAL A 43 26.93 0.43 -15.10
CA VAL A 43 26.29 -0.75 -15.65
C VAL A 43 25.98 -0.61 -17.13
N ASN A 44 26.12 -1.72 -17.85
CA ASN A 44 25.57 -1.91 -19.19
C ASN A 44 24.47 -2.97 -19.11
N ILE A 45 23.33 -2.70 -19.72
CA ILE A 45 22.17 -3.59 -19.74
C ILE A 45 21.63 -3.66 -21.16
N ILE A 46 21.64 -4.85 -21.74
CA ILE A 46 21.02 -5.15 -23.02
C ILE A 46 20.04 -6.29 -22.78
N ALA A 47 18.75 -6.00 -22.90
CA ALA A 47 17.68 -6.96 -22.72
C ALA A 47 16.73 -6.88 -23.92
N LYS A 48 16.40 -8.02 -24.52
CA LYS A 48 15.39 -8.13 -25.59
C LYS A 48 14.28 -9.06 -25.13
N GLN A 49 13.08 -8.49 -24.91
CA GLN A 49 11.89 -9.21 -24.43
C GLN A 49 12.14 -10.10 -23.19
N GLN A 50 12.98 -9.64 -22.26
CA GLN A 50 13.33 -10.40 -21.07
C GLN A 50 12.33 -10.13 -19.94
N PRO A 51 11.99 -11.13 -19.12
CA PRO A 51 11.18 -10.92 -17.92
C PRO A 51 11.85 -9.91 -16.99
N LEU A 52 11.11 -8.90 -16.53
CA LEU A 52 11.65 -7.89 -15.63
C LEU A 52 12.22 -8.52 -14.35
N LEU A 53 11.53 -9.52 -13.79
CA LEU A 53 11.98 -10.26 -12.61
C LEU A 53 13.42 -10.78 -12.75
N LYS A 54 13.76 -11.32 -13.93
CA LYS A 54 15.10 -11.86 -14.20
C LYS A 54 16.16 -10.75 -14.21
N ILE A 55 15.84 -9.61 -14.82
CA ILE A 55 16.72 -8.43 -14.85
C ILE A 55 16.96 -7.91 -13.42
N ILE A 56 15.91 -7.83 -12.60
CA ILE A 56 16.00 -7.36 -11.21
C ILE A 56 16.84 -8.32 -10.36
N GLN A 57 16.61 -9.63 -10.47
CA GLN A 57 17.40 -10.64 -9.74
C GLN A 57 18.88 -10.59 -10.12
N ASP A 58 19.22 -10.46 -11.40
CA ASP A 58 20.61 -10.30 -11.84
C ASP A 58 21.22 -8.99 -11.34
N PHE A 59 20.43 -7.92 -11.28
CA PHE A 59 20.85 -6.64 -10.70
C PHE A 59 21.21 -6.79 -9.22
N GLN A 60 20.38 -7.48 -8.43
CA GLN A 60 20.66 -7.74 -7.00
C GLN A 60 21.95 -8.53 -6.81
N LYS A 61 22.17 -9.55 -7.64
CA LYS A 61 23.36 -10.40 -7.57
C LYS A 61 24.65 -9.63 -7.89
N LYS A 62 24.63 -8.73 -8.87
CA LYS A 62 25.86 -8.04 -9.33
C LYS A 62 26.20 -6.76 -8.55
N ILE A 63 25.19 -6.10 -7.97
CA ILE A 63 25.35 -4.75 -7.38
C ILE A 63 25.11 -4.77 -5.85
N TYR A 64 24.72 -5.91 -5.26
CA TYR A 64 24.48 -6.07 -3.82
C TYR A 64 23.46 -5.06 -3.24
N ALA A 65 22.42 -4.74 -4.00
CA ALA A 65 21.32 -3.91 -3.53
C ALA A 65 20.17 -4.77 -2.99
N GLU A 66 19.73 -4.48 -1.76
CA GLU A 66 18.50 -5.06 -1.22
C GLU A 66 17.29 -4.44 -1.96
N LEU A 67 16.50 -5.26 -2.67
CA LEU A 67 15.33 -4.81 -3.42
C LEU A 67 14.08 -5.52 -2.90
N HIS A 68 13.09 -4.73 -2.48
CA HIS A 68 11.80 -5.23 -2.05
C HIS A 68 10.75 -5.01 -3.14
N TYR A 69 10.03 -6.07 -3.50
CA TYR A 69 9.00 -6.02 -4.54
C TYR A 69 7.97 -7.14 -4.35
N GLU A 70 6.77 -6.94 -4.89
CA GLU A 70 5.79 -8.03 -5.06
C GLU A 70 6.05 -8.75 -6.40
N PRO A 71 6.21 -10.08 -6.43
CA PRO A 71 6.54 -10.83 -7.65
C PRO A 71 5.58 -10.56 -8.82
N ASP A 72 4.29 -10.36 -8.53
CA ASP A 72 3.25 -10.09 -9.53
C ASP A 72 3.50 -8.79 -10.31
N LEU A 73 4.18 -7.81 -9.72
CA LEU A 73 4.49 -6.54 -10.37
C LEU A 73 5.53 -6.72 -11.49
N LEU A 74 6.37 -7.76 -11.42
CA LEU A 74 7.51 -7.94 -12.30
C LEU A 74 7.27 -8.95 -13.43
N LYS A 75 5.99 -9.33 -13.67
CA LYS A 75 5.58 -10.27 -14.73
C LYS A 75 5.78 -9.75 -16.16
N LYS A 76 5.92 -8.44 -16.33
CA LYS A 76 6.09 -7.82 -17.65
C LYS A 76 7.44 -8.17 -18.27
N LYS A 77 7.43 -8.47 -19.56
CA LYS A 77 8.65 -8.55 -20.38
C LYS A 77 9.00 -7.15 -20.89
N ILE A 78 10.28 -6.80 -20.85
CA ILE A 78 10.78 -5.51 -21.34
C ILE A 78 11.96 -5.70 -22.28
N SER A 79 12.15 -4.72 -23.16
CA SER A 79 13.36 -4.57 -23.96
C SER A 79 14.03 -3.25 -23.59
N CYS A 80 15.34 -3.27 -23.34
CA CYS A 80 16.08 -2.06 -23.02
C CYS A 80 17.55 -2.17 -23.46
N ARG A 81 18.12 -1.00 -23.80
CA ARG A 81 19.56 -0.81 -23.99
C ARG A 81 19.98 0.38 -23.14
N ILE A 82 20.76 0.11 -22.10
CA ILE A 82 21.30 1.10 -21.16
C ILE A 82 22.81 0.89 -21.14
N LEU A 83 23.59 1.93 -21.41
CA LEU A 83 25.05 1.84 -21.46
C LEU A 83 25.65 2.86 -20.51
N LYS A 84 26.71 2.46 -19.80
CA LYS A 84 27.52 3.33 -18.93
C LYS A 84 26.71 4.15 -17.92
N ALA A 85 25.61 3.61 -17.42
CA ALA A 85 24.73 4.30 -16.47
C ALA A 85 25.11 3.96 -15.03
N ASN A 86 24.95 4.89 -14.10
CA ASN A 86 24.99 4.57 -12.68
C ASN A 86 23.91 3.51 -12.34
N PRO A 87 24.21 2.52 -11.48
CA PRO A 87 23.27 1.47 -11.09
C PRO A 87 21.87 1.97 -10.73
N TYR A 88 21.76 2.94 -9.84
CA TYR A 88 20.46 3.47 -9.41
C TYR A 88 19.67 4.03 -10.58
N ASN A 89 20.32 4.81 -11.45
CA ASN A 89 19.68 5.41 -12.62
C ASN A 89 19.26 4.34 -13.64
N ALA A 90 20.08 3.30 -13.84
CA ALA A 90 19.74 2.17 -14.71
C ALA A 90 18.53 1.40 -14.16
N LEU A 91 18.53 1.08 -12.88
CA LEU A 91 17.44 0.39 -12.20
C LEU A 91 16.15 1.22 -12.27
N LYS A 92 16.22 2.52 -11.96
CA LYS A 92 15.09 3.45 -12.06
C LYS A 92 14.51 3.49 -13.47
N LYS A 93 15.37 3.48 -14.50
CA LYS A 93 14.95 3.50 -15.92
C LYS A 93 14.27 2.19 -16.32
N ILE A 94 14.81 1.04 -15.92
CA ILE A 94 14.22 -0.29 -16.16
C ILE A 94 12.85 -0.41 -15.51
N VAL A 95 12.76 -0.03 -14.22
CA VAL A 95 11.51 -0.05 -13.46
C VAL A 95 10.47 0.87 -14.10
N LYS A 96 10.89 2.06 -14.56
CA LYS A 96 10.02 3.00 -15.28
C LYS A 96 9.51 2.45 -16.62
N LEU A 97 10.31 1.71 -17.38
CA LEU A 97 9.88 1.06 -18.63
C LEU A 97 8.75 0.06 -18.41
N ALA A 98 8.70 -0.57 -17.25
CA ALA A 98 7.60 -1.46 -16.86
C ALA A 98 6.36 -0.71 -16.34
N GLY A 99 6.43 0.61 -16.25
CA GLY A 99 5.41 1.47 -15.68
C GLY A 99 5.35 1.39 -14.16
N LEU A 100 6.49 1.14 -13.49
CA LEU A 100 6.64 1.05 -12.04
C LEU A 100 7.49 2.23 -11.52
N THR A 101 7.60 2.37 -10.20
CA THR A 101 8.45 3.35 -9.51
C THR A 101 9.42 2.70 -8.54
N LEU A 102 10.63 3.24 -8.49
CA LEU A 102 11.68 2.85 -7.55
C LEU A 102 11.79 3.93 -6.46
N VAL A 103 11.68 3.53 -5.20
CA VAL A 103 11.81 4.39 -4.02
C VAL A 103 12.85 3.82 -3.06
N LYS A 104 13.50 4.68 -2.28
CA LYS A 104 14.40 4.23 -1.21
C LYS A 104 13.58 3.54 -0.12
N SER A 105 14.02 2.38 0.35
CA SER A 105 13.39 1.70 1.49
C SER A 105 13.57 2.55 2.74
N ARG A 106 12.53 2.61 3.59
CA ARG A 106 12.62 3.25 4.91
C ARG A 106 13.11 2.28 6.00
N ILE A 107 13.28 1.01 5.67
CA ILE A 107 13.81 -0.04 6.54
C ILE A 107 15.00 -0.66 5.80
N GLY A 108 16.22 -0.52 6.34
CA GLY A 108 17.45 -1.03 5.71
C GLY A 108 18.07 -0.11 4.66
N LEU A 109 19.11 -0.61 3.98
CA LEU A 109 19.87 0.10 2.92
C LEU A 109 19.35 -0.19 1.50
N GLY A 110 18.11 -0.69 1.39
CA GLY A 110 17.52 -1.15 0.13
C GLY A 110 16.66 -0.15 -0.64
N TYR A 111 16.10 -0.62 -1.76
CA TYR A 111 15.09 0.07 -2.55
C TYR A 111 13.82 -0.77 -2.66
N GLN A 112 12.68 -0.11 -2.84
CA GLN A 112 11.39 -0.75 -3.08
C GLN A 112 10.92 -0.45 -4.50
N ILE A 113 10.50 -1.49 -5.22
CA ILE A 113 9.81 -1.35 -6.51
C ILE A 113 8.32 -1.46 -6.24
N ARG A 114 7.57 -0.42 -6.57
CA ARG A 114 6.12 -0.35 -6.39
C ARG A 114 5.41 0.14 -7.65
N GLN A 115 4.09 0.01 -7.70
CA GLN A 115 3.31 0.71 -8.72
C GLN A 115 3.50 2.23 -8.54
N PRO A 116 3.53 3.01 -9.63
CA PRO A 116 3.48 4.46 -9.52
C PRO A 116 2.20 4.82 -8.77
N TRP A 117 2.28 5.82 -7.89
CA TRP A 117 1.05 6.45 -7.45
C TRP A 117 0.31 6.93 -8.69
N ARG A 118 -0.88 6.38 -8.89
CA ARG A 118 -1.83 6.82 -9.89
C ARG A 118 -3.10 7.11 -9.12
N MET A 119 -3.67 8.28 -9.39
CA MET A 119 -5.04 8.55 -8.95
C MET A 119 -5.88 7.34 -9.36
N PRO A 120 -6.72 6.81 -8.46
CA PRO A 120 -7.68 5.79 -8.85
C PRO A 120 -8.49 6.26 -10.07
N GLN A 121 -9.16 5.36 -10.76
CA GLN A 121 -10.14 5.77 -11.77
C GLN A 121 -11.54 5.64 -11.18
N LEU A 122 -12.45 6.54 -11.56
CA LEU A 122 -13.89 6.48 -11.23
C LEU A 122 -14.58 5.32 -11.96
N SER A 123 -14.12 4.11 -11.67
CA SER A 123 -14.72 2.87 -12.12
C SER A 123 -15.75 2.39 -11.09
N LYS A 124 -16.70 1.54 -11.53
CA LYS A 124 -17.63 0.86 -10.61
C LYS A 124 -16.89 0.18 -9.44
N ARG A 125 -15.75 -0.47 -9.75
CA ARG A 125 -14.86 -1.09 -8.76
C ARG A 125 -14.30 -0.11 -7.72
N PHE A 126 -14.07 1.15 -8.07
CA PHE A 126 -13.63 2.15 -7.10
C PHE A 126 -14.78 2.62 -6.21
N LEU A 127 -15.99 2.76 -6.76
CA LEU A 127 -17.17 3.13 -5.98
C LEU A 127 -17.48 2.11 -4.88
N GLU A 128 -17.23 0.83 -5.12
CA GLU A 128 -17.36 -0.27 -4.15
C GLU A 128 -16.39 -0.14 -2.97
N LYS A 129 -15.25 0.55 -3.16
CA LYS A 129 -14.27 0.80 -2.09
C LYS A 129 -14.72 1.91 -1.12
N ILE A 130 -15.69 2.74 -1.50
CA ILE A 130 -16.16 3.87 -0.69
C ILE A 130 -17.39 3.46 0.12
N GLN A 131 -17.22 3.43 1.45
CA GLN A 131 -18.27 3.08 2.40
C GLN A 131 -18.57 4.24 3.35
N VAL A 132 -19.84 4.42 3.67
CA VAL A 132 -20.29 5.33 4.73
C VAL A 132 -20.79 4.50 5.89
N ILE A 133 -20.16 4.67 7.03
CA ILE A 133 -20.44 3.93 8.25
C ILE A 133 -21.39 4.77 9.10
N THR A 134 -22.52 4.17 9.43
CA THR A 134 -23.58 4.79 10.24
C THR A 134 -23.98 3.95 11.45
N THR A 135 -23.47 2.71 11.55
CA THR A 135 -23.81 1.80 12.66
C THR A 135 -22.72 1.80 13.74
N PRO A 136 -23.08 1.69 15.03
CA PRO A 136 -22.11 1.63 16.12
C PRO A 136 -21.13 0.47 16.04
N SER A 137 -21.54 -0.72 15.55
CA SER A 137 -20.62 -1.87 15.47
C SER A 137 -19.52 -1.67 14.42
N GLN A 138 -19.89 -1.15 13.25
CA GLN A 138 -18.94 -0.79 12.19
C GLN A 138 -18.04 0.36 12.63
N ALA A 139 -18.63 1.37 13.31
CA ALA A 139 -17.87 2.47 13.88
C ALA A 139 -16.86 1.95 14.91
N ASN A 140 -17.25 1.05 15.81
CA ASN A 140 -16.34 0.47 16.81
C ASN A 140 -15.23 -0.38 16.18
N ALA A 141 -15.54 -1.19 15.16
CA ALA A 141 -14.53 -1.94 14.42
C ALA A 141 -13.50 -1.02 13.77
N LEU A 142 -13.96 0.13 13.26
CA LEU A 142 -13.10 1.12 12.66
C LEU A 142 -12.36 1.96 13.70
N LEU A 143 -13.00 2.30 14.82
CA LEU A 143 -12.42 3.07 15.91
C LEU A 143 -11.43 2.23 16.74
N LYS A 144 -11.53 0.90 16.74
CA LYS A 144 -10.46 0.01 17.19
C LYS A 144 -9.16 0.22 16.41
N LEU A 145 -9.19 0.94 15.29
CA LEU A 145 -8.00 1.47 14.59
C LEU A 145 -7.31 2.64 15.28
N TYR A 146 -7.82 3.11 16.42
CA TYR A 146 -7.27 4.22 17.20
C TYR A 146 -6.67 3.81 18.53
N ASP A 147 -6.75 2.54 18.91
CA ASP A 147 -6.14 2.09 20.16
C ASP A 147 -4.64 2.36 20.13
N GLN A 148 -4.20 3.43 20.79
CA GLN A 148 -2.83 3.93 20.75
C GLN A 148 -1.81 2.91 21.29
N THR A 149 -2.28 1.87 22.00
CA THR A 149 -1.46 0.73 22.42
C THR A 149 -1.12 -0.22 21.26
N LEU A 150 -1.91 -0.19 20.18
CA LEU A 150 -1.80 -1.06 19.01
C LEU A 150 -1.22 -0.35 17.77
N TYR A 151 -1.11 0.98 17.76
CA TYR A 151 -0.74 1.76 16.57
C TYR A 151 0.57 2.54 16.71
N ARG A 152 1.49 2.28 15.77
CA ARG A 152 2.68 3.11 15.56
C ARG A 152 2.35 4.27 14.61
N PRO A 153 2.59 5.54 15.00
CA PRO A 153 2.33 6.69 14.14
C PRO A 153 3.19 6.62 12.87
N LEU A 154 2.62 7.02 11.72
CA LEU A 154 3.40 7.15 10.49
C LEU A 154 4.20 8.46 10.51
N PRO A 155 5.53 8.41 10.38
CA PRO A 155 6.38 9.60 10.24
C PRO A 155 6.33 10.20 8.82
N ALA A 156 5.51 9.66 7.92
CA ALA A 156 5.70 9.81 6.51
C ALA A 156 4.79 10.85 5.83
N TRP A 157 5.41 11.70 5.01
CA TRP A 157 4.75 12.77 4.28
C TRP A 157 4.07 12.31 2.98
N GLU A 158 4.67 11.36 2.24
CA GLU A 158 4.15 10.91 0.94
C GLU A 158 2.75 10.30 1.02
N GLU A 159 2.49 9.47 2.04
CA GLU A 159 1.22 8.77 2.22
C GLU A 159 0.08 9.71 2.60
N LYS A 160 0.40 10.76 3.37
CA LYS A 160 -0.53 11.85 3.66
C LYS A 160 -0.83 12.67 2.41
N SER A 161 0.18 12.93 1.58
CA SER A 161 0.00 13.60 0.28
C SER A 161 -0.92 12.79 -0.65
N TYR A 162 -0.78 11.47 -0.73
CA TYR A 162 -1.68 10.65 -1.54
C TYR A 162 -3.13 10.70 -1.05
N ALA A 163 -3.34 10.72 0.26
CA ALA A 163 -4.68 10.89 0.81
C ALA A 163 -5.30 12.25 0.46
N LEU A 164 -4.50 13.32 0.47
CA LEU A 164 -4.93 14.65 0.04
C LEU A 164 -5.29 14.70 -1.44
N ASP A 165 -4.50 14.05 -2.29
CA ASP A 165 -4.77 13.94 -3.73
C ASP A 165 -6.13 13.25 -3.98
N ILE A 166 -6.35 12.09 -3.35
CA ILE A 166 -7.61 11.34 -3.44
C ILE A 166 -8.79 12.19 -2.95
N TYR A 167 -8.62 12.84 -1.79
CA TYR A 167 -9.64 13.70 -1.23
C TYR A 167 -10.01 14.80 -2.20
N SER A 168 -9.03 15.52 -2.73
CA SER A 168 -9.25 16.64 -3.64
C SER A 168 -9.93 16.19 -4.93
N ALA A 169 -9.49 15.06 -5.50
CA ALA A 169 -10.05 14.51 -6.73
C ALA A 169 -11.50 13.99 -6.56
N TYR A 170 -11.82 13.40 -5.41
CA TYR A 170 -13.12 12.74 -5.18
C TYR A 170 -14.02 13.43 -4.17
N ARG A 171 -13.65 14.62 -3.68
CA ARG A 171 -14.45 15.39 -2.72
C ARG A 171 -15.93 15.46 -3.09
N PRO A 172 -16.33 15.79 -4.33
CA PRO A 172 -17.76 15.89 -4.67
C PRO A 172 -18.50 14.55 -4.50
N LEU A 173 -17.84 13.45 -4.85
CA LEU A 173 -18.41 12.10 -4.71
C LEU A 173 -18.49 11.67 -3.24
N LEU A 174 -17.43 11.92 -2.47
CA LEU A 174 -17.38 11.63 -1.04
C LEU A 174 -18.48 12.39 -0.31
N GLU A 175 -18.64 13.69 -0.61
CA GLU A 175 -19.70 14.55 -0.07
C GLU A 175 -21.08 14.00 -0.43
N LYS A 176 -21.32 13.70 -1.71
CA LYS A 176 -22.59 13.13 -2.17
C LYS A 176 -22.97 11.86 -1.39
N LYS A 177 -22.06 10.88 -1.32
CA LYS A 177 -22.29 9.62 -0.59
C LYS A 177 -22.53 9.87 0.90
N LEU A 178 -21.77 10.77 1.50
CA LEU A 178 -21.91 11.12 2.91
C LEU A 178 -23.29 11.75 3.20
N LEU A 179 -23.73 12.71 2.39
CA LEU A 179 -25.02 13.38 2.53
C LEU A 179 -26.21 12.50 2.17
N GLU A 180 -26.03 11.45 1.37
CA GLU A 180 -27.04 10.41 1.12
C GLU A 180 -27.23 9.51 2.35
N LYS A 181 -26.14 9.14 3.03
CA LYS A 181 -26.17 8.19 4.15
C LYS A 181 -26.32 8.84 5.52
N VAL A 182 -26.01 10.13 5.65
CA VAL A 182 -26.12 10.90 6.91
C VAL A 182 -27.04 12.12 6.69
N PRO A 183 -28.37 11.93 6.79
CA PRO A 183 -29.35 12.98 6.47
C PRO A 183 -29.20 14.25 7.34
N TYR A 184 -28.72 14.12 8.57
CA TYR A 184 -28.46 15.25 9.46
C TYR A 184 -27.51 16.28 8.83
N LEU A 185 -26.43 15.82 8.18
CA LEU A 185 -25.45 16.73 7.54
C LEU A 185 -26.09 17.52 6.39
N ARG A 186 -27.03 16.90 5.67
CA ARG A 186 -27.82 17.57 4.63
C ARG A 186 -28.72 18.65 5.23
N LYS A 187 -29.40 18.35 6.36
CA LYS A 187 -30.30 19.30 7.03
C LYS A 187 -29.59 20.58 7.48
N ILE A 188 -28.32 20.47 7.89
CA ILE A 188 -27.53 21.63 8.35
C ILE A 188 -26.72 22.30 7.22
N GLY A 189 -26.90 21.89 5.96
CA GLY A 189 -26.16 22.45 4.82
C GLY A 189 -24.64 22.24 4.90
N TYR A 190 -24.19 21.14 5.51
CA TYR A 190 -22.76 20.87 5.65
C TYR A 190 -22.12 20.46 4.32
N HIS A 191 -20.94 21.02 4.03
CA HIS A 191 -20.13 20.69 2.87
C HIS A 191 -18.72 20.29 3.29
N LEU A 192 -18.13 19.35 2.56
CA LEU A 192 -16.72 19.02 2.74
C LEU A 192 -15.86 20.19 2.27
N PRO A 193 -14.86 20.63 3.05
CA PRO A 193 -14.04 21.77 2.69
C PRO A 193 -13.30 21.55 1.37
N LYS A 194 -13.07 22.63 0.61
CA LYS A 194 -12.39 22.52 -0.69
C LYS A 194 -10.94 22.08 -0.58
N SER A 195 -10.29 22.38 0.55
CA SER A 195 -8.93 22.00 0.86
C SER A 195 -8.82 21.60 2.33
N ILE A 196 -7.78 20.83 2.67
CA ILE A 196 -7.47 20.48 4.05
C ILE A 196 -6.53 21.56 4.61
N PRO A 197 -7.00 22.44 5.50
CA PRO A 197 -6.26 23.64 5.93
C PRO A 197 -5.04 23.36 6.81
N SER A 198 -4.95 22.18 7.45
CA SER A 198 -3.85 21.90 8.37
C SER A 198 -3.48 20.43 8.42
N GLN A 199 -2.17 20.18 8.51
CA GLN A 199 -1.62 18.84 8.76
C GLN A 199 -2.08 18.24 10.09
N ARG A 200 -2.55 19.03 11.06
CA ARG A 200 -3.15 18.52 12.31
C ARG A 200 -4.45 17.74 12.07
N GLN A 201 -5.10 17.96 10.93
CA GLN A 201 -6.27 17.21 10.48
C GLN A 201 -5.89 15.91 9.76
N LEU A 202 -4.60 15.63 9.57
CA LEU A 202 -4.07 14.46 8.89
C LEU A 202 -3.32 13.58 9.86
N ARG A 203 -3.87 12.39 10.11
CA ARG A 203 -3.22 11.38 10.94
C ARG A 203 -2.93 10.15 10.10
N GLY A 204 -1.83 9.47 10.44
CA GLY A 204 -1.35 8.32 9.70
C GLY A 204 -0.90 7.25 10.66
N TYR A 205 -1.31 6.02 10.41
CA TYR A 205 -1.09 4.86 11.29
C TYR A 205 -0.81 3.62 10.45
N PHE A 206 0.00 2.70 10.96
CA PHE A 206 -0.01 1.34 10.45
C PHE A 206 -1.27 0.63 10.95
N ASP A 207 -1.73 -0.43 10.30
CA ASP A 207 -2.69 -1.35 10.95
C ASP A 207 -1.98 -2.17 12.04
N PRO A 208 -2.70 -2.90 12.91
CA PRO A 208 -2.07 -3.64 14.02
C PRO A 208 -1.04 -4.67 13.57
N ASN A 209 -1.18 -5.15 12.33
CA ASN A 209 -0.33 -6.18 11.75
C ASN A 209 0.84 -5.62 10.91
N GLY A 210 0.95 -4.29 10.75
CA GLY A 210 1.96 -3.65 9.89
C GLY A 210 1.83 -3.96 8.39
N ARG A 211 0.66 -4.41 7.93
CA ARG A 211 0.35 -4.81 6.55
C ARG A 211 -0.35 -3.71 5.74
N ALA A 212 -0.94 -2.73 6.41
CA ALA A 212 -1.66 -1.64 5.78
C ALA A 212 -1.30 -0.30 6.42
N ILE A 213 -1.55 0.76 5.66
CA ILE A 213 -1.42 2.15 6.10
C ILE A 213 -2.83 2.73 6.16
N ILE A 214 -3.14 3.40 7.25
CA ILE A 214 -4.41 4.06 7.48
C ILE A 214 -4.12 5.55 7.57
N VAL A 215 -4.72 6.33 6.68
CA VAL A 215 -4.67 7.79 6.76
C VAL A 215 -6.06 8.29 7.11
N GLU A 216 -6.13 9.13 8.12
CA GLU A 216 -7.36 9.72 8.64
C GLU A 216 -7.35 11.22 8.38
N LEU A 217 -8.42 11.71 7.76
CA LEU A 217 -8.74 13.12 7.60
C LEU A 217 -9.83 13.51 8.60
N LEU A 218 -9.50 14.41 9.52
CA LEU A 218 -10.41 14.94 10.54
C LEU A 218 -10.99 16.28 10.11
N LEU A 219 -12.29 16.29 9.82
CA LEU A 219 -13.00 17.46 9.33
C LEU A 219 -14.02 17.95 10.36
N GLY A 220 -13.99 19.24 10.66
CA GLY A 220 -14.89 19.86 11.62
C GLY A 220 -16.28 20.08 11.04
N VAL A 221 -17.31 19.59 11.73
CA VAL A 221 -18.71 20.00 11.49
C VAL A 221 -19.08 21.14 12.42
N ASN A 222 -18.80 20.99 13.71
CA ASN A 222 -18.96 22.03 14.74
C ASN A 222 -17.98 21.76 15.91
N ALA A 223 -18.11 22.47 17.04
CA ALA A 223 -17.24 22.30 18.20
C ALA A 223 -17.24 20.87 18.80
N LYS A 224 -18.34 20.12 18.62
CA LYS A 224 -18.58 18.79 19.21
C LYS A 224 -18.71 17.67 18.20
N THR A 225 -18.61 17.92 16.89
CA THR A 225 -18.84 16.90 15.86
C THR A 225 -17.77 16.97 14.78
N ARG A 226 -17.33 15.80 14.34
CA ARG A 226 -16.31 15.62 13.33
C ARG A 226 -16.77 14.61 12.27
N VAL A 227 -16.35 14.82 11.04
CA VAL A 227 -16.36 13.82 9.97
C VAL A 227 -14.96 13.26 9.86
N HIS A 228 -14.86 11.94 9.93
CA HIS A 228 -13.61 11.21 9.74
C HIS A 228 -13.66 10.51 8.39
N ILE A 229 -12.66 10.76 7.55
CA ILE A 229 -12.47 10.02 6.29
C ILE A 229 -11.18 9.20 6.43
N PHE A 230 -11.33 7.88 6.42
CA PHE A 230 -10.24 6.93 6.52
C PHE A 230 -9.93 6.36 5.15
N MET A 231 -8.66 6.38 4.79
CA MET A 231 -8.16 5.77 3.57
C MET A 231 -7.19 4.65 3.96
N TYR A 232 -7.52 3.44 3.51
CA TYR A 232 -6.76 2.24 3.76
C TYR A 232 -5.92 1.94 2.54
N PHE A 233 -4.61 1.86 2.72
CA PHE A 233 -3.66 1.54 1.67
C PHE A 233 -2.98 0.21 1.94
N GLY A 234 -2.70 -0.55 0.89
CA GLY A 234 -1.74 -1.64 0.99
C GLY A 234 -0.36 -1.08 1.27
N PHE A 235 0.32 -1.55 2.32
CA PHE A 235 1.63 -1.03 2.72
C PHE A 235 2.67 -1.12 1.58
N ARG A 236 2.70 -2.25 0.86
CA ARG A 236 3.69 -2.49 -0.21
C ARG A 236 3.38 -1.77 -1.53
N THR A 237 2.10 -1.66 -1.88
CA THR A 237 1.66 -1.17 -3.19
C THR A 237 1.17 0.28 -3.18
N LEU A 238 0.86 0.82 -2.00
CA LEU A 238 0.15 2.08 -1.79
C LEU A 238 -1.17 2.19 -2.56
N GLN A 239 -1.75 1.06 -2.95
CA GLN A 239 -3.07 1.04 -3.56
C GLN A 239 -4.13 1.22 -2.49
N VAL A 240 -5.12 2.06 -2.79
CA VAL A 240 -6.32 2.21 -1.96
C VAL A 240 -7.08 0.89 -1.94
N LYS A 241 -7.16 0.29 -0.76
CA LYS A 241 -7.98 -0.89 -0.46
C LYS A 241 -9.41 -0.49 -0.18
N GLN A 242 -9.61 0.53 0.65
CA GLN A 242 -10.93 0.97 1.10
C GLN A 242 -10.88 2.46 1.49
N ILE A 243 -12.02 3.13 1.36
CA ILE A 243 -12.28 4.45 1.93
C ILE A 243 -13.53 4.34 2.81
N ALA A 244 -13.41 4.71 4.08
CA ALA A 244 -14.53 4.69 5.01
C ALA A 244 -14.78 6.10 5.55
N MET A 245 -16.04 6.49 5.63
CA MET A 245 -16.47 7.79 6.16
C MET A 245 -17.42 7.59 7.31
N LEU A 246 -17.20 8.28 8.44
CA LEU A 246 -18.12 8.26 9.56
C LEU A 246 -18.17 9.61 10.25
N THR A 247 -19.31 9.90 10.88
CA THR A 247 -19.49 11.12 11.67
C THR A 247 -19.54 10.75 13.13
N THR A 248 -18.73 11.40 13.96
CA THR A 248 -18.68 11.18 15.41
C THR A 248 -18.95 12.49 16.14
N ALA A 249 -19.69 12.39 17.23
CA ALA A 249 -19.55 13.38 18.28
C ALA A 249 -18.15 13.23 18.89
N LEU A 250 -17.46 14.34 19.13
CA LEU A 250 -16.38 14.42 20.09
C LEU A 250 -16.96 14.01 21.44
N ALA A 251 -17.00 12.71 21.71
CA ALA A 251 -16.88 12.23 23.06
C ALA A 251 -15.55 12.82 23.53
N ASN A 252 -15.64 13.81 24.41
CA ASN A 252 -14.47 14.26 25.15
C ASN A 252 -13.88 12.99 25.76
N PRO A 253 -12.68 12.51 25.34
CA PRO A 253 -12.20 11.19 25.74
C PRO A 253 -11.92 11.07 27.25
N PHE A 254 -12.24 12.12 28.03
CA PHE A 254 -12.06 12.23 29.47
C PHE A 254 -13.35 12.51 30.27
N ARG A 255 -14.56 12.44 29.69
CA ARG A 255 -15.80 12.54 30.49
C ARG A 255 -16.88 11.56 30.04
N SER A 256 -16.64 10.28 30.31
CA SER A 256 -17.72 9.32 30.54
C SER A 256 -17.18 8.10 31.28
N HIS A 257 -16.77 8.28 32.54
CA HIS A 257 -17.12 7.25 33.51
C HIS A 257 -18.59 7.50 33.87
N PRO A 258 -19.52 6.58 33.57
CA PRO A 258 -20.70 6.51 34.40
C PRO A 258 -20.18 6.22 35.80
N LYS A 259 -20.52 7.05 36.79
CA LYS A 259 -20.45 6.63 38.19
C LYS A 259 -21.33 5.39 38.27
N ALA A 260 -20.72 4.20 38.21
CA ALA A 260 -21.39 2.99 38.59
C ALA A 260 -21.81 3.19 40.04
N ASN A 261 -23.13 3.18 40.26
CA ASN A 261 -23.73 3.01 41.56
C ASN A 261 -23.12 1.75 42.19
N LEU A 262 -22.15 1.93 43.08
CA LEU A 262 -21.81 0.94 44.08
C LEU A 262 -22.63 1.28 45.32
N SER A 263 -23.85 0.77 45.29
CA SER A 263 -24.63 0.50 46.49
C SER A 263 -23.91 -0.53 47.36
N SER A 264 -24.05 -0.31 48.68
CA SER A 264 -23.82 -1.20 49.83
C SER A 264 -22.49 -1.08 50.59
N PRO A 265 -22.45 -1.40 51.90
CA PRO A 265 -23.40 -1.07 52.96
C PRO A 265 -22.72 -0.36 54.15
N THR A 266 -23.54 0.25 55.01
CA THR A 266 -23.19 0.82 56.33
C THR A 266 -22.24 -0.06 57.17
N PRO A 267 -21.17 0.50 57.77
CA PRO A 267 -20.54 -0.11 58.92
C PRO A 267 -21.26 0.31 60.20
N LYS A 268 -21.58 -0.69 61.02
CA LYS A 268 -22.20 -0.57 62.34
C LYS A 268 -21.36 0.33 63.26
N ASN A 269 -22.07 1.23 63.94
CA ASN A 269 -21.62 1.93 65.14
C ASN A 269 -21.17 0.92 66.21
N SER A 270 -19.95 1.08 66.72
CA SER A 270 -19.60 0.73 68.08
C SER A 270 -19.24 2.00 68.84
N HIS A 271 -20.02 2.29 69.89
CA HIS A 271 -19.69 3.24 70.95
C HIS A 271 -18.37 2.84 71.63
N SER A 272 -17.52 3.77 72.05
CA SER A 272 -17.60 4.39 73.38
C SER A 272 -16.51 5.49 73.59
N PRO A 273 -16.60 6.33 74.64
CA PRO A 273 -16.45 7.80 74.53
C PRO A 273 -15.31 8.45 75.32
N GLY A 274 -15.12 9.76 75.10
CA GLY A 274 -14.44 10.73 76.00
C GLY A 274 -12.94 10.93 75.71
N LYS A 275 -12.32 12.11 75.81
CA LYS A 275 -12.68 13.42 76.37
C LYS A 275 -11.62 14.47 75.85
N PRO A 276 -11.54 15.74 76.30
CA PRO A 276 -11.81 16.90 75.45
C PRO A 276 -10.64 17.86 75.18
N ARG A 277 -10.75 18.56 74.04
CA ARG A 277 -10.46 19.98 73.76
C ARG A 277 -9.49 20.73 74.71
N GLU A 278 -8.23 20.81 74.31
CA GLU A 278 -7.27 21.78 74.87
C GLU A 278 -7.40 23.14 74.17
N LYS A 279 -7.64 24.18 74.97
CA LYS A 279 -7.54 25.59 74.59
C LYS A 279 -6.06 25.99 74.60
N ARG A 280 -5.55 26.63 73.55
CA ARG A 280 -4.30 27.39 73.63
C ARG A 280 -4.58 28.79 74.21
N PRO A 281 -3.80 29.27 75.19
CA PRO A 281 -3.72 30.69 75.51
C PRO A 281 -2.75 31.42 74.56
N LYS A 282 -2.83 32.75 74.62
CA LYS A 282 -2.24 33.79 73.77
C LYS A 282 -0.84 33.52 73.21
#